data_AF-W9DYE4-F1
#
_entry.id   AF-W9DYE4-F1
#
_cell.length_a   1.000
_cell.length_b   1.000
_cell.length_c   1.000
_cell.angle_alpha   90.00
_cell.angle_beta   90.00
_cell.angle_gamma   90.00
#
_symmetry.space_group_name_H-M   'P 1'
#
loop_
_entity.id
_entity.type
_entity.pdbx_description
1 polymer ?
#
loop_
_entity_poly.entity_id
_entity_poly.type
_entity_poly.pdbx_seq_one_letter_code
_entity_poly.pdbx_strand_id
1 'polypeptide(L)'
;MPIPEVNNHEDDMYLCCPNCGYTGLYYETGMKLGPIYHCKRCGYIGTFVIEANQEMRATIEKGLTKKIDDNPFTADEYIPLKRKILYSTIVMSAIYYALVHLFPEYSTTLSLALFFFYFLILLFTLSKMNSIKNSLKP
;
A
#
# COMPACT_ATOMS: atom_id res chain seq x y z
N MET A 1 37.38 -13.33 4.33
CA MET A 1 36.41 -14.36 3.91
C MET A 1 36.46 -14.40 2.40
N PRO A 2 36.90 -15.50 1.77
CA PRO A 2 36.89 -15.59 0.31
C PRO A 2 35.44 -15.58 -0.16
N ILE A 3 35.15 -14.73 -1.16
CA ILE A 3 33.84 -14.67 -1.81
C ILE A 3 33.74 -15.95 -2.65
N PRO A 4 32.69 -16.79 -2.47
CA PRO A 4 32.54 -18.00 -3.27
C PRO A 4 32.41 -17.65 -4.75
N GLU A 5 33.10 -18.42 -5.58
CA GLU A 5 33.12 -18.28 -7.04
C GLU A 5 31.73 -18.70 -7.57
N VAL A 6 30.97 -17.72 -8.06
CA VAL A 6 29.59 -17.92 -8.55
C VAL A 6 29.65 -18.74 -9.83
N ASN A 7 29.24 -20.01 -9.76
CA ASN A 7 29.08 -20.86 -10.93
C ASN A 7 27.82 -20.44 -11.69
N ASN A 8 28.00 -19.56 -12.68
CA ASN A 8 26.93 -19.19 -13.61
C ASN A 8 26.54 -20.41 -14.48
N HIS A 9 25.66 -21.26 -13.97
CA HIS A 9 24.75 -22.00 -14.83
C HIS A 9 23.63 -21.04 -15.22
N GLU A 10 23.61 -20.66 -16.49
CA GLU A 10 22.87 -19.52 -17.06
C GLU A 10 21.34 -19.67 -17.05
N ASP A 11 20.77 -20.76 -16.51
CA ASP A 11 19.44 -21.18 -16.97
C ASP A 11 18.24 -20.81 -16.10
N ASP A 12 18.41 -20.37 -14.84
CA ASP A 12 17.27 -20.15 -13.93
C ASP A 12 17.39 -18.88 -13.06
N MET A 13 17.19 -17.70 -13.68
CA MET A 13 16.97 -16.46 -12.93
C MET A 13 15.50 -16.31 -12.54
N TYR A 14 15.24 -16.12 -11.24
CA TYR A 14 13.88 -15.95 -10.72
C TYR A 14 13.66 -14.54 -10.18
N LEU A 15 12.47 -14.01 -10.41
CA LEU A 15 11.98 -12.80 -9.75
C LEU A 15 11.59 -13.11 -8.31
N CYS A 16 12.25 -12.45 -7.37
CA CYS A 16 12.15 -12.72 -5.94
C CYS A 16 11.70 -11.48 -5.17
N CYS A 17 10.91 -11.71 -4.12
CA CYS A 17 10.48 -10.67 -3.19
C CYS A 17 11.67 -10.16 -2.38
N PRO A 18 11.92 -8.84 -2.33
CA PRO A 18 13.03 -8.28 -1.55
C PRO A 18 12.87 -8.47 -0.04
N ASN A 19 11.64 -8.67 0.44
CA ASN A 19 11.33 -8.77 1.86
C ASN A 19 11.38 -10.21 2.41
N CYS A 20 11.23 -11.24 1.57
CA CYS A 20 11.16 -12.64 2.03
C CYS A 20 11.85 -13.66 1.12
N GLY A 21 12.45 -13.24 0.01
CA GLY A 21 13.09 -14.15 -0.96
C GLY A 21 12.14 -15.05 -1.76
N TYR A 22 10.82 -14.94 -1.55
CA TYR A 22 9.83 -15.77 -2.22
C TYR A 22 9.61 -15.37 -3.69
N THR A 23 9.42 -16.35 -4.57
CA THR A 23 9.24 -16.14 -6.02
C THR A 23 7.79 -16.04 -6.46
N GLY A 24 6.82 -16.33 -5.60
CA GLY A 24 5.40 -16.21 -5.93
C GLY A 24 4.93 -14.76 -5.87
N LEU A 25 5.46 -13.94 -6.78
CA LEU A 25 5.01 -12.59 -7.06
C LEU A 25 3.92 -12.63 -8.14
N TYR A 26 2.92 -11.77 -8.04
CA TYR A 26 1.98 -11.53 -9.13
C TYR A 26 1.91 -10.04 -9.46
N TYR A 27 1.61 -9.77 -10.72
CA TYR A 27 1.47 -8.42 -11.22
C TYR A 27 0.08 -7.88 -10.85
N GLU A 28 0.02 -6.73 -10.18
CA GLU A 28 -1.28 -6.08 -9.89
C GLU A 28 -1.70 -5.20 -11.06
N THR A 29 -1.10 -4.03 -11.23
CA THR A 29 -1.25 -3.16 -12.43
C THR A 29 -0.25 -2.01 -12.31
N GLY A 30 0.43 -1.69 -13.39
CA GLY A 30 1.31 -0.54 -13.52
C GLY A 30 0.92 0.31 -14.71
N MET A 31 0.21 1.42 -14.51
CA MET A 31 -0.02 2.41 -15.57
C MET A 31 1.30 3.16 -15.85
N LYS A 32 1.28 4.50 -15.87
CA LYS A 32 2.44 5.36 -16.22
C LYS A 32 3.66 5.25 -15.28
N LEU A 33 3.54 4.51 -14.16
CA LEU A 33 4.57 4.37 -13.11
C LEU A 33 5.35 3.04 -13.18
N GLY A 34 5.10 2.20 -14.19
CA GLY A 34 5.79 0.92 -14.34
C GLY A 34 5.19 -0.22 -13.50
N PRO A 35 5.74 -1.44 -13.61
CA PRO A 35 5.15 -2.66 -13.07
C PRO A 35 5.14 -2.69 -11.54
N ILE A 36 3.99 -3.00 -10.94
CA ILE A 36 3.84 -3.20 -9.48
C ILE A 36 3.65 -4.69 -9.22
N TYR A 37 4.49 -5.24 -8.34
CA TYR A 37 4.49 -6.64 -7.93
C TYR A 37 3.95 -6.80 -6.52
N HIS A 38 3.17 -7.86 -6.30
CA HIS A 38 2.67 -8.26 -4.99
C HIS A 38 3.14 -9.67 -4.64
N CYS A 39 3.76 -9.82 -3.48
CA CYS A 39 4.18 -11.11 -2.91
C CYS A 39 3.06 -11.84 -2.18
N LYS A 40 2.77 -13.08 -2.58
CA LYS A 40 1.75 -13.94 -1.93
C LYS A 40 2.14 -14.41 -0.52
N ARG A 41 3.42 -14.32 -0.14
CA ARG A 41 3.92 -14.84 1.16
C ARG A 41 3.90 -13.78 2.26
N CYS A 42 4.47 -12.61 2.02
CA CYS A 42 4.63 -11.58 3.06
C CYS A 42 3.82 -10.30 2.81
N GLY A 43 3.04 -10.23 1.72
CA GLY A 43 2.22 -9.06 1.41
C GLY A 43 3.01 -7.84 0.92
N TYR A 44 4.29 -7.99 0.56
CA TYR A 44 5.06 -6.91 -0.07
C TYR A 44 4.37 -6.44 -1.36
N ILE A 45 4.20 -5.13 -1.51
CA ILE A 45 3.68 -4.47 -2.71
C ILE A 45 4.67 -3.37 -3.12
N GLY A 46 5.24 -3.47 -4.32
CA GLY A 46 6.17 -2.47 -4.81
C GLY A 46 6.68 -2.75 -6.22
N THR A 47 7.40 -1.78 -6.79
CA THR A 47 8.01 -1.88 -8.12
C THR A 47 9.36 -2.60 -8.10
N PHE A 48 10.00 -2.66 -6.93
CA PHE A 48 11.31 -3.27 -6.77
C PHE A 48 11.21 -4.79 -6.54
N VAL A 49 11.94 -5.55 -7.32
CA VAL A 49 12.03 -7.02 -7.29
C VAL A 49 13.48 -7.41 -7.53
N ILE A 50 13.91 -8.52 -6.95
CA ILE A 50 15.29 -9.00 -7.07
C ILE A 50 15.31 -10.13 -8.07
N GLU A 51 16.10 -9.99 -9.13
CA GLU A 51 16.45 -11.10 -10.00
C GLU A 51 17.59 -11.88 -9.32
N ALA A 52 17.30 -13.11 -8.93
CA ALA A 52 18.22 -13.93 -8.16
C ALA A 52 18.24 -15.36 -8.70
N ASN A 53 19.45 -15.90 -8.84
CA ASN A 53 19.65 -17.32 -9.05
C ASN A 53 19.34 -18.10 -7.75
N GLN A 54 19.34 -19.43 -7.83
CA GLN A 54 18.99 -20.29 -6.69
C GLN A 54 19.88 -20.06 -5.45
N GLU A 55 21.17 -19.78 -5.64
CA GLU A 55 22.13 -19.53 -4.56
C GLU A 55 21.89 -18.18 -3.88
N MET A 56 21.68 -17.13 -4.66
CA MET A 56 21.31 -15.79 -4.17
C MET A 56 19.99 -15.83 -3.42
N ARG A 57 19.00 -16.60 -3.89
CA ARG A 57 17.72 -16.81 -3.20
C ARG A 57 17.91 -17.41 -1.83
N ALA A 58 18.69 -18.49 -1.74
CA ALA A 58 19.00 -19.12 -0.46
C ALA A 58 19.72 -18.15 0.49
N THR A 59 20.58 -17.27 -0.05
CA THR A 59 21.27 -16.24 0.71
C THR A 59 20.32 -15.15 1.21
N ILE A 60 19.38 -14.69 0.39
CA ILE A 60 18.36 -13.70 0.77
C ILE A 60 17.47 -14.26 1.87
N GLU A 61 16.97 -15.50 1.70
CA GLU A 61 16.12 -16.17 2.68
C GLU A 61 16.84 -16.35 4.02
N LYS A 62 18.11 -16.80 4.02
CA LYS A 62 18.93 -16.92 5.22
C LYS A 62 19.28 -15.57 5.86
N GLY A 63 19.62 -14.56 5.05
CA GLY A 63 19.95 -13.21 5.51
C GLY A 63 18.78 -12.50 6.20
N LEU A 64 17.54 -12.84 5.81
CA LEU A 64 16.32 -12.36 6.43
C LEU A 64 16.00 -13.08 7.75
N THR A 65 16.30 -14.38 7.88
CA THR A 65 16.09 -15.09 9.16
C THR A 65 16.92 -14.53 10.31
N LYS A 66 18.07 -13.91 10.03
CA LYS A 66 18.95 -13.27 11.01
C LYS A 66 18.54 -11.84 11.41
N LYS A 67 17.42 -11.33 10.89
CA LYS A 67 16.82 -10.06 11.32
C LYS A 67 15.47 -10.24 11.99
N ILE A 68 14.93 -11.46 11.97
CA ILE A 68 13.62 -11.79 12.56
C ILE A 68 13.75 -11.99 14.07
N ASP A 69 14.95 -12.28 14.57
CA ASP A 69 15.31 -12.41 15.98
C ASP A 69 15.43 -11.07 16.74
N ASP A 70 15.53 -9.94 16.01
CA ASP A 70 15.70 -8.61 16.63
C ASP A 70 14.44 -7.72 16.55
N ASN A 71 13.36 -8.18 15.92
CA ASN A 71 12.13 -7.39 15.85
C ASN A 71 10.86 -8.27 15.82
N PRO A 72 10.25 -8.54 16.98
CA PRO A 72 8.87 -9.00 17.02
C PRO A 72 7.94 -7.81 16.75
N PHE A 73 6.90 -7.99 15.92
CA PHE A 73 5.77 -7.06 15.70
C PHE A 73 6.06 -5.92 14.67
N THR A 74 5.42 -5.72 13.52
CA THR A 74 4.15 -6.17 12.89
C THR A 74 4.16 -5.89 11.38
N ALA A 75 3.96 -6.91 10.54
CA ALA A 75 3.68 -6.78 9.10
C ALA A 75 2.18 -6.53 8.80
N ASP A 76 1.41 -6.19 9.83
CA ASP A 76 -0.03 -5.96 9.86
C ASP A 76 -0.41 -4.48 9.96
N GLU A 77 0.57 -3.56 10.03
CA GLU A 77 0.34 -2.12 10.14
C GLU A 77 0.76 -1.31 8.90
N TYR A 78 0.62 -1.84 7.67
CA TYR A 78 0.79 -1.01 6.46
C TYR A 78 -0.36 -1.06 5.47
N ILE A 79 -1.56 -1.46 5.91
CA ILE A 79 -2.78 -1.26 5.11
C ILE A 79 -3.94 -0.80 6.00
N PRO A 80 -3.98 0.48 6.44
CA PRO A 80 -5.30 1.03 6.78
C PRO A 80 -5.58 2.49 6.40
N LEU A 81 -4.63 3.31 5.94
CA LEU A 81 -4.89 4.76 5.88
C LEU A 81 -5.79 5.18 4.69
N LYS A 82 -5.54 4.66 3.49
CA LYS A 82 -6.38 4.96 2.32
C LYS A 82 -7.80 4.41 2.47
N ARG A 83 -7.96 3.24 3.11
CA ARG A 83 -9.27 2.60 3.35
C ARG A 83 -10.06 3.29 4.48
N LYS A 84 -9.40 3.77 5.54
CA LYS A 84 -10.05 4.54 6.62
C LYS A 84 -10.59 5.89 6.14
N ILE A 85 -9.86 6.60 5.29
CA ILE A 85 -10.32 7.89 4.72
C ILE A 85 -11.51 7.66 3.79
N LEU A 86 -11.44 6.64 2.92
CA LEU A 86 -12.53 6.31 2.00
C LEU A 86 -13.80 5.86 2.74
N TYR A 87 -13.68 5.06 3.81
CA TYR A 87 -14.84 4.65 4.60
C TYR A 87 -15.49 5.84 5.33
N SER A 88 -14.67 6.74 5.87
CA SER A 88 -15.15 7.96 6.54
C SER A 88 -15.98 8.85 5.62
N THR A 89 -15.54 9.07 4.38
CA THR A 89 -16.29 9.92 3.43
C THR A 89 -17.62 9.27 3.00
N ILE A 90 -17.62 7.96 2.74
CA ILE A 90 -18.83 7.21 2.37
C ILE A 90 -19.87 7.26 3.49
N VAL A 91 -19.46 7.03 4.74
CA VAL A 91 -20.37 7.05 5.90
C VAL A 91 -20.94 8.46 6.13
N MET A 92 -20.11 9.50 6.06
CA MET A 92 -20.57 10.89 6.24
C MET A 92 -21.53 11.32 5.12
N SER A 93 -21.29 10.90 3.88
CA SER A 93 -22.18 11.13 2.75
C SER A 93 -23.53 10.44 2.96
N ALA A 94 -23.53 9.17 3.36
CA ALA A 94 -24.75 8.42 3.62
C ALA A 94 -25.60 9.05 4.74
N ILE A 95 -24.96 9.51 5.83
CA ILE A 95 -25.64 10.21 6.93
C ILE A 95 -26.26 11.52 6.43
N TYR A 96 -25.54 12.31 5.62
CA TYR A 96 -26.08 13.54 5.04
C TYR A 96 -27.33 13.28 4.20
N TYR A 97 -27.28 12.32 3.27
CA TYR A 97 -28.43 11.97 2.45
C TYR A 97 -29.61 11.45 3.29
N ALA A 98 -29.34 10.66 4.33
CA ALA A 98 -30.37 10.20 5.25
C ALA A 98 -31.03 11.35 6.00
N LEU A 99 -30.26 12.34 6.50
CA LEU A 99 -30.79 13.51 7.20
C LEU A 99 -31.63 14.40 6.28
N VAL A 100 -31.19 14.62 5.05
CA VAL A 100 -31.95 15.39 4.04
C VAL A 100 -33.27 14.70 3.71
N HIS A 101 -33.27 13.36 3.62
CA HIS A 101 -34.48 12.60 3.32
C HIS A 101 -35.44 12.50 4.52
N LEU A 102 -34.92 12.38 5.74
CA LEU A 102 -35.73 12.25 6.96
C LEU A 102 -36.41 13.57 7.36
N PHE A 103 -35.84 14.72 6.99
CA PHE A 103 -36.33 16.04 7.40
C PHE A 103 -36.52 16.98 6.19
N PRO A 104 -37.55 16.78 5.36
CA PRO A 104 -37.80 17.58 4.15
C PRO A 104 -38.24 19.03 4.44
N GLU A 105 -38.65 19.34 5.67
CA GLU A 105 -39.09 20.70 6.07
C GLU A 105 -37.94 21.65 6.43
N TYR A 106 -36.69 21.18 6.32
CA TYR A 106 -35.54 21.99 6.71
C TYR A 106 -35.27 23.14 5.73
N SER A 107 -35.10 24.35 6.27
CA SER A 107 -34.76 25.56 5.50
C SER A 107 -33.59 25.32 4.53
N THR A 108 -33.74 25.77 3.27
CA THR A 108 -32.74 25.68 2.19
C THR A 108 -31.37 26.22 2.61
N THR A 109 -31.36 27.22 3.51
CA THR A 109 -30.16 27.79 4.11
C THR A 109 -29.35 26.79 4.93
N LEU A 110 -30.00 25.88 5.67
CA LEU A 110 -29.30 24.89 6.48
C LEU A 110 -28.81 23.71 5.64
N SER A 111 -29.55 23.33 4.60
CA SER A 111 -29.11 22.32 3.63
C SER A 111 -27.83 22.78 2.91
N LEU A 112 -27.78 24.04 2.49
CA LEU A 112 -26.58 24.65 1.90
C LEU A 112 -25.43 24.73 2.92
N ALA A 113 -25.70 25.12 4.17
CA ALA A 113 -24.67 25.18 5.21
C ALA A 113 -24.02 23.81 5.47
N LEU A 114 -24.82 22.74 5.55
CA LEU A 114 -24.34 21.37 5.69
C LEU A 114 -23.54 20.90 4.47
N PHE A 115 -23.97 21.29 3.27
CA PHE A 115 -23.25 21.00 2.04
C PHE A 115 -21.87 21.66 2.00
N PHE A 116 -21.77 22.96 2.35
CA PHE A 116 -20.49 23.66 2.44
C PHE A 116 -19.59 23.05 3.51
N PHE A 117 -20.13 22.68 4.66
CA PHE A 117 -19.37 22.03 5.72
C PHE A 117 -18.80 20.67 5.27
N TYR A 118 -19.61 19.84 4.60
CA TYR A 118 -19.17 18.58 3.99
C TYR A 118 -18.09 18.81 2.93
N PHE A 119 -18.26 19.82 2.07
CA PHE A 119 -17.29 20.15 1.03
C PHE A 119 -15.94 20.58 1.62
N LEU A 120 -15.94 21.36 2.72
CA LEU A 120 -14.71 21.74 3.42
C LEU A 120 -14.01 20.52 4.04
N ILE A 121 -14.76 19.59 4.63
CA ILE A 121 -14.20 18.32 5.14
C ILE A 121 -13.57 17.51 4.01
N LEU A 122 -14.28 17.39 2.87
CA LEU A 122 -13.76 16.72 1.68
C LEU A 122 -12.45 17.37 1.21
N LEU A 123 -12.42 18.69 1.04
CA LEU A 123 -11.21 19.42 0.63
C LEU A 123 -10.06 19.23 1.63
N PHE A 124 -10.33 19.24 2.93
CA PHE A 124 -9.32 19.00 3.95
C PHE A 124 -8.74 17.58 3.85
N THR A 125 -9.58 16.56 3.66
CA THR A 125 -9.10 15.18 3.47
C THR A 125 -8.26 15.02 2.19
N LEU A 126 -8.68 15.66 1.09
CA LEU A 126 -7.93 15.66 -0.18
C LEU A 126 -6.59 16.40 -0.06
N SER A 127 -6.57 17.54 0.63
CA SER A 127 -5.35 18.29 0.90
C SER A 127 -4.36 17.46 1.72
N LYS A 128 -4.84 16.79 2.78
CA LYS A 128 -4.01 15.89 3.59
C LYS A 128 -3.49 14.70 2.78
N MET A 129 -4.30 14.13 1.88
CA MET A 129 -3.86 13.09 0.96
C MET A 129 -2.77 13.59 -0.01
N ASN A 130 -2.87 14.81 -0.54
CA ASN A 130 -1.86 15.39 -1.40
C ASN A 130 -0.56 15.71 -0.65
N SER A 131 -0.65 16.20 0.59
CA SER A 131 0.52 16.41 1.45
C SER A 131 1.29 15.11 1.70
N ILE A 132 0.57 14.02 2.01
CA ILE A 132 1.19 12.69 2.18
C ILE A 132 1.84 12.21 0.87
N LYS A 133 1.17 12.35 -0.27
CA LYS A 133 1.75 12.00 -1.59
C LYS A 133 3.04 12.76 -1.88
N ASN A 134 3.11 14.04 -1.51
CA ASN A 134 4.29 14.87 -1.73
C ASN A 134 5.45 14.49 -0.79
N SER A 135 5.16 14.00 0.41
CA SER A 135 6.19 13.49 1.35
C SER A 135 6.76 12.11 1.00
N LEU A 136 6.12 11.39 0.08
CA LEU A 136 6.56 10.07 -0.41
C LEU A 136 7.26 10.13 -1.79
N LYS A 137 7.49 11.33 -2.34
CA LYS A 137 8.36 11.49 -3.51
C LYS A 137 9.82 11.45 -3.03
N PRO A 138 10.64 10.51 -3.51
CA PRO A 138 12.06 10.47 -3.19
C PRO A 138 12.80 11.70 -3.74
#